data_AF-A0A349HA49-F1
#
_entry.id   AF-A0A349HA49-F1
#
_cell.length_a   1.000
_cell.length_b   1.000
_cell.length_c   1.000
_cell.angle_alpha   90.00
_cell.angle_beta   90.00
_cell.angle_gamma   90.00
#
_symmetry.space_group_name_H-M   'P 1'
#
loop_
_entity.id
_entity.type
_entity.pdbx_description
1 polymer ?
#
loop_
_entity_poly.entity_id
_entity_poly.type
_entity_poly.pdbx_seq_one_letter_code
_entity_poly.pdbx_strand_id
1 'polypeptide(L)'
;MRADLKLAQFRLLPIYILSDCVEPLFLALKMRLMDCASRDRSGFTGRLRGLHQRARDGKPVDRGLEQLRADIEASIVRLQERRAALPAPEFDDSLPISAHRGAIAAAIHDHQVVVICGETGSGK
;
A
#
# COMPACT_ATOMS: atom_id res chain seq x y z
N MET A 1 10.38 -26.47 21.24
CA MET A 1 11.84 -26.73 21.26
C MET A 1 12.44 -25.97 20.09
N ARG A 2 13.14 -24.88 20.40
CA ARG A 2 13.83 -24.01 19.44
C ARG A 2 14.99 -24.79 18.80
N ALA A 3 15.16 -24.64 17.49
CA ALA A 3 16.41 -24.93 16.80
C ALA A 3 16.40 -24.06 15.54
N ASP A 4 16.82 -22.81 15.65
CA ASP A 4 18.20 -22.35 15.52
C ASP A 4 18.57 -22.06 14.07
N LEU A 5 18.49 -20.76 13.82
CA LEU A 5 18.91 -20.00 12.67
C LEU A 5 20.43 -20.11 12.53
N LYS A 6 20.95 -21.16 11.87
CA LYS A 6 22.37 -21.19 11.47
C LYS A 6 22.58 -20.38 10.20
N LEU A 7 22.81 -19.09 10.41
CA LEU A 7 23.22 -18.05 9.47
C LEU A 7 24.69 -18.16 8.99
N ALA A 8 25.31 -19.34 9.02
CA ALA A 8 26.74 -19.47 8.75
C ALA A 8 27.06 -20.67 7.86
N GLN A 9 27.07 -20.44 6.54
CA GLN A 9 28.11 -20.89 5.60
C GLN A 9 27.68 -20.55 4.16
N PHE A 10 27.93 -19.31 3.74
CA PHE A 10 28.05 -18.99 2.30
C PHE A 10 29.41 -19.53 1.82
N ARG A 11 29.51 -20.85 1.62
CA ARG A 11 30.55 -21.44 0.79
C ARG A 11 29.97 -21.69 -0.59
N LEU A 12 30.57 -21.00 -1.56
CA LEU A 12 30.52 -21.20 -3.01
C LEU A 12 29.88 -22.53 -3.42
N LEU A 13 28.61 -22.47 -3.81
CA LEU A 13 27.92 -23.55 -4.52
C LEU A 13 27.18 -22.96 -5.73
N PRO A 14 27.05 -23.75 -6.80
CA PRO A 14 26.93 -23.27 -8.17
C PRO A 14 25.58 -22.57 -8.43
N ILE A 15 25.63 -21.68 -9.42
CA ILE A 15 24.66 -20.69 -9.89
C ILE A 15 23.20 -21.16 -10.05
N TYR A 16 22.88 -22.45 -9.92
CA TYR A 16 21.57 -23.03 -10.22
C TYR A 16 20.61 -23.24 -9.04
N ILE A 17 20.99 -22.98 -7.79
CA ILE A 17 20.08 -23.14 -6.62
C ILE A 17 19.52 -21.79 -6.11
N LEU A 18 20.04 -20.66 -6.59
CA LEU A 18 19.60 -19.32 -6.13
C LEU A 18 18.25 -18.87 -6.73
N SER A 19 17.70 -19.54 -7.75
CA SER A 19 16.44 -19.10 -8.37
C SER A 19 15.20 -19.33 -7.49
N ASP A 20 15.22 -20.30 -6.58
CA ASP A 20 14.05 -20.63 -5.75
C ASP A 20 13.95 -19.78 -4.48
N CYS A 21 15.05 -19.15 -4.04
CA CYS A 21 15.10 -18.38 -2.79
C CYS A 21 14.57 -16.94 -2.92
N VAL A 22 14.65 -16.36 -4.13
CA VAL A 22 14.33 -14.94 -4.34
C VAL A 22 12.87 -14.74 -4.73
N GLU A 23 12.23 -15.73 -5.37
CA GLU A 23 10.82 -15.66 -5.76
C GLU A 23 9.87 -15.44 -4.57
N PRO A 24 10.04 -16.12 -3.41
CA PRO A 24 9.27 -15.83 -2.21
C PRO A 24 9.43 -14.40 -1.71
N LEU A 25 10.63 -13.81 -1.82
CA LEU A 25 10.90 -12.44 -1.42
C LEU A 25 10.19 -11.44 -2.35
N PHE A 26 10.22 -11.66 -3.67
CA PHE A 26 9.48 -10.85 -4.64
C PHE A 26 7.97 -10.90 -4.38
N LEU A 27 7.43 -12.09 -4.10
CA LEU A 27 6.02 -12.27 -3.76
C LEU A 27 5.66 -11.52 -2.48
N ALA A 28 6.47 -11.66 -1.43
CA ALA A 28 6.26 -10.95 -0.16
C ALA A 28 6.26 -9.43 -0.36
N LEU A 29 7.23 -8.88 -1.10
CA LEU A 29 7.27 -7.45 -1.41
C LEU A 29 6.06 -7.00 -2.24
N LYS A 30 5.61 -7.81 -3.19
CA LYS A 30 4.43 -7.52 -4.01
C LYS A 30 3.17 -7.41 -3.16
N MET A 31 2.99 -8.30 -2.17
CA MET A 31 1.84 -8.25 -1.25
C MET A 31 1.86 -6.96 -0.42
N ARG A 32 3.03 -6.56 0.10
CA ARG A 32 3.19 -5.33 0.88
C ARG A 32 2.84 -4.04 0.13
N LEU A 33 2.83 -4.05 -1.21
CA LEU A 33 2.40 -2.88 -2.00
C LEU A 33 0.93 -2.51 -1.78
N MET A 34 0.12 -3.45 -1.28
CA MET A 34 -1.27 -3.18 -0.91
C MET A 34 -1.37 -2.29 0.33
N ASP A 35 -0.37 -2.32 1.20
CA ASP A 35 -0.31 -1.54 2.45
C ASP A 35 0.28 -0.13 2.23
N CYS A 36 0.88 0.13 1.07
CA CYS A 36 1.45 1.44 0.73
C CYS A 36 0.37 2.47 0.32
N ALA A 37 0.73 3.75 0.36
CA ALA A 37 -0.10 4.82 -0.18
C ALA A 37 -0.36 4.62 -1.69
N SER A 38 -1.60 4.85 -2.14
CA SER A 38 -2.01 4.64 -3.54
C SER A 38 -1.12 5.34 -4.56
N ARG A 39 -0.61 6.53 -4.22
CA ARG A 39 0.31 7.31 -5.08
C ARG A 39 1.67 6.62 -5.30
N ASP A 40 2.13 5.80 -4.35
CA ASP A 40 3.45 5.17 -4.39
C ASP A 40 3.38 3.77 -5.07
N ARG A 41 2.20 3.15 -5.07
CA ARG A 41 1.98 1.76 -5.50
C ARG A 41 2.42 1.48 -6.94
N SER A 42 2.11 2.37 -7.88
CA SER A 42 2.48 2.19 -9.30
C SER A 42 3.99 2.24 -9.50
N GLY A 43 4.66 3.22 -8.88
CA GLY A 43 6.11 3.38 -8.92
C GLY A 43 6.84 2.18 -8.32
N PHE A 44 6.39 1.70 -7.16
CA PHE A 44 6.97 0.50 -6.54
C PHE A 44 6.72 -0.78 -7.34
N THR A 45 5.53 -0.92 -7.95
CA THR A 45 5.23 -2.06 -8.84
C THR A 45 6.18 -2.09 -10.04
N GLY A 46 6.43 -0.94 -10.67
CA GLY A 46 7.38 -0.81 -11.78
C GLY A 46 8.81 -1.15 -11.35
N ARG A 47 9.27 -0.61 -10.21
CA ARG A 47 10.60 -0.91 -9.65
C ARG A 47 10.78 -2.38 -9.30
N LEU A 48 9.78 -3.00 -8.67
CA LEU A 48 9.78 -4.42 -8.32
C LEU A 48 9.87 -5.30 -9.57
N ARG A 49 9.08 -4.98 -10.61
CA ARG A 49 9.13 -5.68 -11.91
C ARG A 49 10.52 -5.58 -12.55
N GLY A 50 11.11 -4.38 -12.56
CA GLY A 50 12.46 -4.18 -13.11
C GLY A 50 13.55 -4.89 -12.32
N LEU A 51 13.43 -4.99 -10.99
CA LEU A 51 14.31 -5.79 -10.15
C LEU A 51 14.13 -7.28 -10.41
N HIS A 52 12.90 -7.75 -10.58
CA HIS A 52 12.60 -9.16 -10.86
C HIS A 52 13.19 -9.61 -12.20
N GLN A 53 13.06 -8.79 -13.24
CA GLN A 53 13.67 -9.07 -14.53
C GLN A 53 15.20 -9.14 -14.44
N ARG A 54 15.83 -8.18 -13.73
CA ARG A 54 17.29 -8.20 -13.54
C ARG A 54 17.77 -9.43 -12.78
N ALA A 55 17.02 -9.88 -11.78
CA ALA A 55 17.33 -11.11 -11.06
C ALA A 55 17.29 -12.34 -11.98
N ARG A 56 16.29 -12.42 -12.87
CA ARG A 56 16.21 -13.48 -13.91
C ARG A 56 17.36 -13.42 -14.91
N ASP A 57 17.86 -12.22 -15.20
CA ASP A 57 19.05 -12.02 -16.04
C ASP A 57 20.38 -12.32 -15.30
N GLY A 58 20.34 -12.77 -14.03
CA GLY A 58 21.53 -13.04 -13.22
C GLY A 58 22.32 -11.80 -12.78
N LYS A 59 21.71 -10.62 -12.86
CA LYS A 59 22.34 -9.34 -12.46
C LYS A 59 22.15 -9.11 -10.96
N PRO A 60 23.09 -8.39 -10.30
CA PRO A 60 22.96 -8.09 -8.88
C PRO A 60 21.76 -7.17 -8.62
N VAL A 61 20.92 -7.55 -7.65
CA VAL A 61 19.69 -6.84 -7.29
C VAL A 61 19.59 -6.49 -5.81
N ASP A 62 20.52 -6.95 -4.97
CA ASP A 62 20.44 -6.88 -3.50
C ASP A 62 20.22 -5.45 -2.99
N ARG A 63 21.07 -4.51 -3.41
CA ARG A 63 20.94 -3.09 -3.04
C ARG A 63 19.61 -2.48 -3.50
N GLY A 64 19.13 -2.88 -4.67
CA GLY A 64 17.88 -2.37 -5.21
C GLY A 64 16.65 -2.90 -4.47
N LEU A 65 16.69 -4.17 -4.07
CA LEU A 65 15.67 -4.80 -3.23
C LEU A 65 15.66 -4.21 -1.82
N GLU A 66 16.83 -3.98 -1.23
CA GLU A 66 16.96 -3.35 0.07
C GLU A 66 16.40 -1.92 0.07
N GLN A 67 16.75 -1.12 -0.94
CA GLN A 67 16.20 0.23 -1.07
C GLN A 67 14.68 0.20 -1.28
N LEU A 68 14.18 -0.70 -2.13
CA LEU A 68 12.73 -0.82 -2.36
C LEU A 68 12.00 -1.24 -1.07
N ARG A 69 12.57 -2.15 -0.29
CA ARG A 69 12.02 -2.56 1.02
C ARG A 69 11.93 -1.36 1.97
N ALA A 70 12.99 -0.56 2.06
CA ALA A 70 13.03 0.63 2.91
C ALA A 70 12.00 1.68 2.45
N ASP A 71 11.88 1.91 1.14
CA ASP A 71 10.92 2.87 0.59
C ASP A 71 9.46 2.44 0.82
N ILE A 72 9.18 1.12 0.72
CA ILE A 72 7.88 0.52 1.05
C ILE A 72 7.55 0.75 2.52
N GLU A 73 8.48 0.46 3.43
CA GLU A 73 8.30 0.68 4.86
C GLU A 73 7.98 2.15 5.17
N ALA A 74 8.76 3.07 4.60
CA ALA A 74 8.54 4.49 4.78
C ALA A 74 7.18 4.96 4.21
N SER A 75 6.70 4.35 3.12
CA SER A 75 5.37 4.64 2.58
C SER A 75 4.24 4.17 3.50
N ILE A 76 4.38 2.98 4.07
CA ILE A 76 3.42 2.41 5.02
C ILE A 76 3.33 3.27 6.28
N VAL A 77 4.47 3.65 6.86
CA VAL A 77 4.53 4.51 8.05
C VAL A 77 3.83 5.86 7.78
N ARG A 78 4.15 6.53 6.67
CA ARG A 78 3.48 7.80 6.30
C ARG A 78 1.96 7.64 6.13
N LEU A 79 1.50 6.51 5.59
CA LEU A 79 0.07 6.24 5.46
C LEU A 79 -0.59 6.04 6.83
N GLN A 80 0.08 5.32 7.74
CA GLN A 80 -0.39 5.10 9.11
C GLN A 80 -0.46 6.41 9.90
N GLU A 81 0.57 7.24 9.84
CA GLU A 81 0.58 8.57 10.46
C GLU A 81 -0.56 9.44 9.93
N ARG A 82 -0.76 9.47 8.61
CA ARG A 82 -1.87 10.21 8.01
C ARG A 82 -3.24 9.68 8.48
N ARG A 83 -3.41 8.37 8.60
CA ARG A 83 -4.64 7.75 9.09
C ARG A 83 -4.88 8.07 10.56
N ALA A 84 -3.84 8.05 11.38
CA ALA A 84 -3.91 8.39 12.80
C ALA A 84 -4.23 9.88 13.03
N ALA A 85 -3.82 10.75 12.09
CA ALA A 85 -4.10 12.19 12.13
C ALA A 85 -5.43 12.58 11.46
N LEU A 86 -6.30 11.62 11.09
CA LEU A 86 -7.59 11.96 10.51
C LEU A 86 -8.49 12.65 11.56
N PRO A 87 -8.99 13.88 11.28
CA PRO A 87 -9.97 14.50 12.16
C PRO A 87 -11.29 13.72 12.10
N ALA A 88 -12.00 13.68 13.23
CA ALA A 88 -13.37 13.24 13.25
C ALA A 88 -14.25 14.34 12.63
N PRO A 89 -15.02 14.07 11.56
CA PRO A 89 -15.94 15.05 11.00
C PRO A 89 -17.08 15.32 11.98
N GLU A 90 -17.22 16.57 12.40
CA GLU A 90 -18.37 17.08 13.14
C GLU A 90 -19.36 17.71 12.15
N PHE A 91 -20.64 17.43 12.33
CA PHE A 91 -21.71 17.96 11.49
C PHE A 91 -22.49 18.99 12.30
N ASP A 92 -22.65 20.19 11.75
CA ASP A 92 -23.46 21.24 12.36
C ASP A 92 -24.94 20.95 12.11
N ASP A 93 -25.68 20.60 13.17
CA ASP A 93 -27.10 20.28 13.11
C ASP A 93 -27.98 21.49 12.74
N SER A 94 -27.45 22.72 12.76
CA SER A 94 -28.17 23.92 12.31
C SER A 94 -28.25 24.04 10.78
N LEU A 95 -27.40 23.31 10.05
CA LEU A 95 -27.42 23.33 8.59
C LEU A 95 -28.57 22.45 8.04
N PRO A 96 -29.36 22.93 7.08
CA PRO A 96 -30.46 22.16 6.49
C PRO A 96 -30.03 20.79 5.93
N ILE A 97 -28.81 20.69 5.38
CA ILE A 97 -28.30 19.42 4.86
C ILE A 97 -28.07 18.36 5.95
N SER A 98 -27.72 18.76 7.17
CA SER A 98 -27.40 17.84 8.26
C SER A 98 -28.62 17.03 8.69
N ALA A 99 -29.81 17.65 8.64
CA ALA A 99 -31.09 16.98 8.86
C ALA A 99 -31.35 15.84 7.85
N HIS A 100 -30.77 15.93 6.64
CA HIS A 100 -30.93 14.94 5.57
C HIS A 100 -29.77 13.94 5.46
N ARG A 101 -28.80 13.97 6.40
CA ARG A 101 -27.58 13.13 6.36
C ARG A 101 -27.87 11.65 6.12
N GLY A 102 -28.87 11.09 6.82
CA GLY A 102 -29.24 9.68 6.68
C GLY A 102 -29.76 9.33 5.29
N ALA A 103 -30.63 10.18 4.72
CA ALA A 103 -31.18 9.98 3.38
C ALA A 103 -30.10 10.13 2.30
N ILE A 104 -29.20 11.10 2.46
CA ILE A 104 -28.06 11.30 1.55
C ILE A 104 -27.10 10.11 1.61
N ALA A 105 -26.79 9.60 2.81
CA ALA A 105 -25.93 8.43 2.97
C ALA A 105 -26.52 7.18 2.31
N ALA A 106 -27.82 6.94 2.46
CA ALA A 106 -28.51 5.85 1.78
C ALA A 106 -28.46 6.02 0.24
N ALA A 107 -28.74 7.23 -0.25
CA ALA A 107 -28.69 7.52 -1.68
C ALA A 107 -27.30 7.25 -2.28
N ILE A 108 -26.23 7.69 -1.61
CA ILE A 108 -24.83 7.47 -2.05
C ILE A 108 -24.47 5.98 -2.03
N HIS A 109 -24.96 5.23 -1.04
CA HIS A 109 -24.71 3.80 -0.96
C HIS A 109 -25.39 3.04 -2.11
N ASP A 110 -26.66 3.37 -2.41
CA ASP A 110 -27.48 2.61 -3.35
C ASP A 110 -27.30 3.05 -4.81
N HIS A 111 -26.80 4.27 -5.04
CA HIS A 111 -26.68 4.85 -6.37
C HIS A 111 -25.25 5.35 -6.62
N GLN A 112 -24.66 4.89 -7.73
CA GLN A 112 -23.31 5.32 -8.14
C GLN A 112 -23.21 6.84 -8.39
N VAL A 113 -24.32 7.46 -8.82
CA VAL A 113 -24.41 8.89 -9.08
C VAL A 113 -25.62 9.45 -8.34
N VAL A 114 -25.40 10.48 -7.52
CA VAL A 114 -26.43 11.20 -6.77
C VAL A 114 -26.32 12.68 -7.10
N VAL A 115 -27.45 13.33 -7.37
CA VAL A 115 -27.54 14.78 -7.57
C VAL A 115 -28.25 15.37 -6.36
N ILE A 116 -27.58 16.29 -5.64
CA ILE A 116 -28.13 16.97 -4.47
C ILE A 116 -28.39 18.44 -4.84
N CYS A 117 -29.66 18.83 -4.89
CA CYS A 117 -30.08 20.21 -5.16
C CYS A 117 -30.44 20.92 -3.86
N GLY A 118 -30.22 22.24 -3.78
CA GLY A 118 -30.66 23.06 -2.65
C GLY A 118 -30.34 24.54 -2.84
N GLU A 119 -30.84 25.38 -1.94
CA GLU A 119 -30.62 26.83 -1.95
C GLU A 119 -29.23 27.26 -1.44
N THR A 120 -28.77 28.47 -1.80
CA THR A 120 -27.50 29.01 -1.30
C THR A 120 -27.50 29.07 0.23
N GLY A 121 -26.44 28.58 0.87
CA GLY A 121 -26.33 28.53 2.34
C GLY A 121 -26.87 27.26 3.00
N SER A 122 -27.42 26.31 2.23
CA SER A 122 -27.99 25.08 2.81
C SER A 122 -26.97 24.05 3.30
N GLY A 123 -25.66 24.29 3.11
CA GLY A 123 -24.57 23.43 3.59
C GLY A 123 -24.17 22.24 2.70
N LYS A 124 -24.76 22.10 1.50
CA LYS A 124 -24.22 21.24 0.42
C LYS A 124 -22.96 21.86 -0.16
#